data_AF-A0A2J5Q1L4-F1
#
_entry.id   AF-A0A2J5Q1L4-F1
#
_cell.length_a   1.000
_cell.length_b   1.000
_cell.length_c   1.000
_cell.angle_alpha   90.00
_cell.angle_beta   90.00
_cell.angle_gamma   90.00
#
_symmetry.space_group_name_H-M   'P 1'
#
loop_
_entity.id
_entity.type
_entity.pdbx_description
1 polymer ?
#
loop_
_entity_poly.entity_id
_entity_poly.type
_entity_poly.pdbx_seq_one_letter_code
_entity_poly.pdbx_strand_id
1 'polypeptide(L)' 'SMGVFTTQDAHVSAEECVKRADTAMYEAKNSGRNRVVVWHE' A
#
# COMPACT_ATOMS: atom_id res chain seq x y z
N SER A 1 -8.84 -0.45 -8.21
CA SER A 1 -7.72 -1.12 -7.51
C SER A 1 -7.46 -0.39 -6.22
N MET A 2 -7.10 -1.10 -5.16
CA MET A 2 -6.73 -0.51 -3.87
C MET A 2 -5.40 -1.10 -3.41
N GLY A 3 -4.61 -0.26 -2.75
CA GLY A 3 -3.42 -0.66 -2.01
C GLY A 3 -3.63 -0.40 -0.53
N VAL A 4 -3.19 -1.32 0.32
CA VAL A 4 -3.38 -1.24 1.77
C VAL A 4 -2.03 -1.39 2.44
N PHE A 5 -1.75 -0.51 3.40
CA PHE A 5 -0.66 -0.66 4.35
C PHE A 5 -1.21 -0.44 5.76
N THR A 6 -0.78 -1.28 6.69
CA THR A 6 -1.12 -1.17 8.11
C THR A 6 0.14 -1.31 8.93
N THR A 7 0.27 -0.50 9.97
CA THR A 7 1.36 -0.60 10.93
C THR A 7 0.83 -0.32 12.34
N GLN A 8 1.47 -0.93 13.33
CA GLN A 8 1.31 -0.58 14.75
C GLN A 8 2.51 0.23 15.26
N ASP A 9 3.54 0.38 14.44
CA ASP A 9 4.73 1.16 14.76
C ASP A 9 4.44 2.66 14.61
N ALA A 10 4.50 3.37 15.74
CA ALA A 10 4.29 4.80 15.82
C ALA A 10 5.48 5.61 15.27
N HIS A 11 6.62 4.98 14.98
CA HIS A 11 7.78 5.63 14.37
C HIS A 11 7.66 5.78 12.85
N VAL A 12 6.73 5.08 12.21
CA VAL A 12 6.48 5.23 10.77
C VAL A 12 5.69 6.53 10.55
N SER A 13 6.25 7.45 9.77
CA SER A 13 5.58 8.70 9.44
C SER A 13 4.31 8.46 8.61
N ALA A 14 3.38 9.42 8.65
CA ALA A 14 2.17 9.34 7.85
C ALA A 14 2.49 9.30 6.33
N GLU A 15 3.50 10.07 5.90
CA GLU A 15 3.96 10.10 4.51
C GLU A 15 4.47 8.73 4.06
N GLU A 16 5.24 8.04 4.91
CA GLU A 16 5.73 6.70 4.60
C GLU A 16 4.58 5.68 4.58
N CYS A 17 3.59 5.80 5.46
CA CYS A 17 2.37 4.99 5.40
C CYS A 17 1.63 5.14 4.07
N VAL A 18 1.45 6.39 3.62
CA VAL A 18 0.77 6.71 2.35
C VAL A 18 1.57 6.18 1.17
N LYS A 19 2.90 6.35 1.16
CA LYS A 19 3.78 5.86 0.10
C LYS A 19 3.71 4.35 -0.06
N ARG A 20 3.68 3.59 1.04
CA ARG A 20 3.54 2.12 1.01
C ARG A 20 2.18 1.68 0.48
N ALA A 21 1.10 2.30 0.95
CA ALA A 21 -0.25 2.03 0.43
C ALA A 21 -0.37 2.38 -1.06
N ASP A 22 0.19 3.50 -1.50
CA ASP A 22 0.22 3.91 -2.91
C ASP A 22 1.01 2.92 -3.78
N THR A 23 2.16 2.44 -3.27
CA THR A 23 2.98 1.42 -3.93
C THR A 23 2.18 0.12 -4.16
N ALA A 24 1.48 -0.37 -3.15
CA ALA A 24 0.59 -1.53 -3.30
C ALA A 24 -0.56 -1.26 -4.28
N MET A 25 -1.11 -0.05 -4.30
CA MET A 25 -2.17 0.31 -5.26
C MET A 25 -1.62 0.29 -6.69
N TYR A 26 -0.40 0.77 -6.89
CA TYR A 26 0.27 0.76 -8.18
C TYR A 26 0.45 -0.66 -8.70
N GLU A 27 0.91 -1.59 -7.85
CA GLU A 27 0.96 -3.01 -8.19
C GLU A 27 -0.43 -3.57 -8.54
N ALA A 28 -1.45 -3.24 -7.75
CA ALA A 28 -2.82 -3.65 -8.02
C ALA A 28 -3.35 -3.11 -9.36
N LYS A 29 -2.86 -1.97 -9.85
CA LYS A 29 -3.20 -1.44 -11.18
C LYS A 29 -2.49 -2.20 -12.29
N ASN A 30 -1.23 -2.57 -12.09
CA ASN A 30 -0.39 -3.20 -13.10
C ASN A 30 -0.59 -4.72 -13.21
N SER A 31 -1.11 -5.36 -12.17
CA SER A 31 -1.36 -6.81 -12.13
C SER A 31 -2.75 -7.24 -12.64
N GLY A 32 -3.50 -6.33 -13.29
CA GLY A 32 -4.81 -6.64 -13.91
C GLY A 32 -6.02 -5.93 -13.30
N ARG A 33 -5.78 -4.95 -12.41
CA ARG A 33 -6.83 -4.12 -11.78
C ARG A 33 -7.82 -4.92 -10.94
N ASN A 34 -8.90 -4.24 -10.53
CA ASN A 34 -10.04 -4.77 -9.76
C ASN A 34 -9.65 -5.71 -8.59
N ARG A 35 -8.59 -5.35 -7.88
CA ARG A 35 -8.09 -6.12 -6.74
C ARG A 35 -7.57 -5.22 -5.64
N VAL A 36 -7.39 -5.84 -4.48
CA VAL A 36 -6.71 -5.28 -3.32
C VAL A 36 -5.33 -5.92 -3.24
N VAL A 37 -4.30 -5.11 -3.07
CA VAL A 37 -2.94 -5.58 -2.75
C VAL A 37 -2.58 -5.00 -1.39
N VAL A 38 -2.02 -5.86 -0.54
CA VAL A 38 -1.46 -5.45 0.74
C VAL A 38 0.04 -5.23 0.51
N TRP A 39 0.57 -4.11 0.99
CA TRP A 39 1.99 -3.84 0.93
C TRP A 39 2.74 -4.81 1.85
N HIS A 40 3.81 -5.40 1.33
CA HIS A 40 4.75 -6.25 2.05
C HIS A 40 6.16 -5.70 1.86
N GLU A 41 7.04 -5.95 2.83
CA GLU A 41 8.46 -5.56 2.79
C GLU A 41 9.27 -6.45 1.83
#